data_AF-A0A9E6A2A8-F1
#
_entry.id   AF-A0A9E6A2A8-F1
#
_cell.length_a   1.000
_cell.length_b   1.000
_cell.length_c   1.000
_cell.angle_alpha   90.00
_cell.angle_beta   90.00
_cell.angle_gamma   90.00
#
_symmetry.space_group_name_H-M   'P 1'
#
loop_
_entity.id
_entity.type
_entity.pdbx_description
1 polymer ?
#
loop_
_entity_poly.entity_id
_entity_poly.type
_entity_poly.pdbx_seq_one_letter_code
_entity_poly.pdbx_strand_id
1 'polypeptide(L)'
;MIEPNEIVPKLLDLKHQNQVRQLSAVMAEIRLIERKQKELVEERAKLDRESDGFARISLQNGYGRYLQARDQAFMEQVRALQDKAAEIQKSIKETMCSQSILRDDGAV
;
A
#
# COMPACT_ATOMS: atom_id res chain seq x y z
N MET A 1 -37.84 24.57 16.53
CA MET A 1 -36.81 23.62 16.99
C MET A 1 -36.36 22.85 15.76
N ILE A 2 -35.09 22.94 15.38
CA ILE A 2 -34.52 22.17 14.27
C ILE A 2 -34.13 20.82 14.88
N GLU A 3 -34.71 19.72 14.41
CA GLU A 3 -34.34 18.39 14.89
C GLU A 3 -32.85 18.13 14.62
N PRO A 4 -32.10 17.53 15.57
CA PRO A 4 -30.69 17.23 15.37
C PRO A 4 -30.54 16.28 14.18
N ASN A 5 -29.75 16.68 13.20
CA ASN A 5 -29.54 15.93 11.96
C ASN A 5 -28.66 14.69 12.22
N GLU A 6 -29.28 13.60 12.67
CA GLU A 6 -28.61 12.33 12.98
C GLU A 6 -27.94 11.64 11.77
N ILE A 7 -28.23 12.10 10.56
CA ILE A 7 -27.73 11.49 9.32
C ILE A 7 -26.24 11.78 9.15
N VAL A 8 -25.79 12.99 9.51
CA VAL A 8 -24.41 13.43 9.29
C VAL A 8 -23.39 12.60 10.08
N PRO A 9 -23.55 12.35 11.39
CA PRO A 9 -22.65 11.47 12.14
C PRO A 9 -22.57 10.05 11.57
N LYS A 10 -23.72 9.45 11.21
CA LYS A 10 -23.80 8.11 10.63
C LYS A 10 -23.03 8.02 9.30
N LEU A 11 -23.15 9.04 8.44
CA LEU A 11 -22.41 9.11 7.18
C LEU A 11 -20.89 9.24 7.40
N LEU A 12 -20.46 10.00 8.40
CA LEU A 12 -19.04 10.12 8.75
C LEU A 12 -18.46 8.80 9.29
N ASP A 13 -19.23 8.06 10.10
CA ASP A 13 -18.83 6.74 10.57
C ASP A 13 -18.67 5.74 9.42
N LEU A 14 -19.62 5.72 8.48
CA LEU A 14 -19.53 4.87 7.28
C LEU A 14 -18.32 5.26 6.42
N LYS A 15 -18.06 6.56 6.26
CA LYS A 15 -16.87 7.06 5.56
C LYS A 15 -15.59 6.59 6.25
N HIS A 16 -15.48 6.74 7.57
CA HIS A 16 -14.32 6.30 8.34
C HIS A 16 -14.09 4.79 8.19
N GLN A 17 -15.13 3.97 8.33
CA GLN A 17 -15.04 2.51 8.15
C GLN A 17 -14.60 2.13 6.73
N ASN A 18 -15.01 2.88 5.71
CA ASN A 18 -14.58 2.65 4.34
C ASN A 18 -13.09 3.00 4.16
N GLN A 19 -12.66 4.17 4.66
CA GLN A 19 -11.25 4.59 4.61
C GLN A 19 -10.33 3.60 5.34
N VAL A 20 -10.74 3.07 6.50
CA VAL A 20 -9.97 2.05 7.23
C VAL A 20 -9.86 0.75 6.42
N ARG A 21 -10.95 0.32 5.75
CA ARG A 21 -10.91 -0.85 4.86
C ARG A 21 -9.96 -0.63 3.67
N GLN A 22 -10.02 0.55 3.05
CA GLN A 22 -9.11 0.90 1.95
C GLN A 22 -7.66 0.91 2.39
N LEU A 23 -7.36 1.51 3.55
CA LEU A 23 -6.00 1.51 4.11
C LEU A 23 -5.50 0.09 4.36
N SER A 24 -6.35 -0.78 4.95
CA SER A 24 -6.00 -2.17 5.20
C SER A 24 -5.69 -2.94 3.91
N ALA A 25 -6.47 -2.72 2.84
CA ALA A 25 -6.22 -3.33 1.54
C ALA A 25 -4.88 -2.88 0.93
N VAL A 26 -4.57 -1.57 0.97
CA VAL A 26 -3.29 -1.03 0.50
C VAL A 26 -2.12 -1.62 1.28
N MET A 27 -2.24 -1.70 2.61
CA MET A 27 -1.20 -2.32 3.45
C MET A 27 -1.00 -3.81 3.15
N ALA A 28 -2.08 -4.55 2.87
CA ALA A 28 -1.99 -5.95 2.48
C ALA A 28 -1.26 -6.13 1.13
N GLU A 29 -1.50 -5.22 0.18
CA GLU A 29 -0.83 -5.19 -1.12
C GLU A 29 0.67 -4.88 -0.99
N ILE A 30 1.04 -3.89 -0.15
CA ILE A 30 2.45 -3.61 0.17
C ILE A 30 3.14 -4.87 0.69
N ARG A 31 2.56 -5.55 1.69
CA ARG A 31 3.12 -6.80 2.25
C ARG A 31 3.22 -7.94 1.22
N LEU A 32 2.33 -7.98 0.24
CA LEU A 32 2.41 -8.96 -0.84
C LEU A 32 3.61 -8.66 -1.75
N ILE A 33 3.83 -7.40 -2.11
CA ILE A 33 4.95 -7.00 -2.97
C ILE A 33 6.28 -7.21 -2.24
N GLU A 34 6.37 -6.85 -0.96
CA GLU A 34 7.57 -7.09 -0.14
C GLU A 34 7.92 -8.59 -0.07
N ARG A 35 6.93 -9.49 -0.03
CA ARG A 35 7.17 -10.94 -0.11
C ARG A 35 7.73 -11.33 -1.48
N LYS A 36 7.16 -10.82 -2.57
CA LYS A 36 7.66 -11.07 -3.93
C LYS A 36 9.09 -10.54 -4.13
N GLN A 37 9.45 -9.43 -3.49
CA GLN A 37 10.83 -8.93 -3.50
C GLN A 37 11.79 -9.89 -2.79
N LYS A 38 11.39 -10.47 -1.65
CA LYS A 38 12.20 -11.51 -0.99
C LYS A 38 12.40 -12.73 -1.87
N GLU A 39 11.34 -13.19 -2.54
CA GLU A 39 11.41 -14.29 -3.52
C GLU A 39 12.38 -13.96 -4.67
N LEU A 40 12.35 -12.74 -5.19
CA LEU A 40 13.30 -12.30 -6.24
C LEU A 40 14.75 -12.30 -5.75
N VAL A 41 15.01 -11.90 -4.50
CA VAL A 41 16.37 -11.93 -3.93
C VAL A 41 16.88 -13.36 -3.84
N GLU A 42 16.02 -14.31 -3.42
CA GLU A 42 16.35 -15.72 -3.39
C GLU A 42 16.60 -16.30 -4.79
N GLU A 43 15.80 -15.92 -5.79
CA GLU A 43 16.01 -16.31 -7.18
C GLU A 43 17.33 -15.76 -7.74
N ARG A 44 17.65 -14.50 -7.46
CA ARG A 44 18.92 -13.89 -7.89
C ARG A 44 20.13 -14.59 -7.28
N ALA A 45 20.06 -14.92 -5.99
CA ALA A 45 21.11 -15.66 -5.30
C ALA A 45 21.34 -17.09 -5.84
N LYS A 46 20.36 -17.69 -6.52
CA LYS A 46 20.53 -18.98 -7.21
C LYS A 46 21.33 -18.81 -8.51
N LEU A 47 21.13 -17.72 -9.25
CA LEU A 47 21.87 -17.45 -10.50
C LEU A 47 23.37 -17.26 -10.27
N ASP A 48 23.74 -16.60 -9.17
CA ASP A 48 25.15 -16.33 -8.83
C ASP A 48 25.95 -17.62 -8.51
N ARG A 49 25.30 -18.78 -8.32
CA ARG A 49 25.95 -20.05 -7.98
C ARG A 49 26.27 -20.95 -9.18
N GLU A 50 25.69 -20.70 -10.35
CA GLU A 50 25.85 -21.58 -11.52
C GLU A 50 26.92 -21.05 -12.48
N SER A 51 28.13 -21.60 -12.38
CA SER A 51 29.26 -21.28 -13.28
C SER A 51 29.27 -22.23 -14.49
N ASP A 52 28.56 -21.94 -15.58
CA ASP A 52 28.71 -22.73 -16.81
C ASP A 52 28.44 -21.95 -18.10
N GLY A 53 29.39 -21.98 -19.03
CA GLY A 53 29.22 -21.84 -20.50
C GLY A 53 28.77 -20.49 -21.09
N PHE A 54 29.38 -20.07 -22.20
CA PHE A 54 29.12 -18.79 -22.90
C PHE A 54 27.65 -18.53 -23.28
N ALA A 55 26.91 -19.57 -23.71
CA ALA A 55 25.49 -19.46 -24.06
C ALA A 55 24.58 -19.32 -22.82
N ARG A 56 24.94 -19.97 -21.71
CA ARG A 56 24.24 -19.84 -20.42
C ARG A 56 24.53 -18.49 -19.76
N ILE A 57 25.75 -17.97 -19.86
CA ILE A 57 26.12 -16.62 -19.41
C ILE A 57 25.27 -15.54 -20.10
N SER A 58 25.00 -15.66 -21.40
CA SER A 58 24.15 -14.71 -22.14
C SER A 58 22.68 -14.74 -21.65
N LEU A 59 22.12 -15.93 -21.44
CA LEU A 59 20.77 -16.11 -20.89
C LEU A 59 20.67 -15.66 -19.42
N GLN A 60 21.69 -15.96 -18.60
CA GLN A 60 21.80 -15.48 -17.21
C GLN A 60 21.91 -13.95 -17.17
N ASN A 61 22.62 -13.32 -18.11
CA ASN A 61 22.68 -11.85 -18.22
C ASN A 61 21.32 -11.25 -18.61
N GLY A 62 20.59 -11.85 -19.56
CA GLY A 62 19.24 -11.40 -19.92
C GLY A 62 18.24 -11.58 -18.78
N TYR A 63 18.27 -12.73 -18.12
CA TYR A 63 17.40 -13.04 -16.99
C TYR A 63 17.75 -12.20 -15.75
N GLY A 64 19.03 -11.93 -15.49
CA GLY A 64 19.48 -11.02 -14.43
C GLY A 64 18.99 -9.59 -14.64
N ARG A 65 19.03 -9.09 -15.88
CA ARG A 65 18.43 -7.78 -16.23
C ARG A 65 16.92 -7.77 -16.02
N TYR A 66 16.23 -8.86 -16.36
CA TYR A 66 14.80 -9.00 -16.09
C TYR A 66 14.50 -8.95 -14.58
N LEU A 67 15.24 -9.69 -13.76
CA LEU A 67 15.07 -9.67 -12.30
C LEU A 67 15.32 -8.27 -11.73
N GLN A 68 16.35 -7.57 -12.20
CA GLN A 68 16.64 -6.19 -11.80
C GLN A 68 15.51 -5.23 -12.19
N ALA A 69 15.01 -5.31 -13.42
CA ALA A 69 13.88 -4.47 -13.87
C ALA A 69 12.60 -4.76 -13.06
N ARG A 70 12.38 -6.04 -12.72
CA ARG A 70 11.23 -6.44 -11.91
C ARG A 70 11.33 -5.98 -10.46
N ASP A 71 12.53 -6.01 -9.87
CA ASP A 71 12.78 -5.46 -8.53
C ASP A 71 12.56 -3.95 -8.50
N GLN A 72 13.04 -3.22 -9.50
CA GLN A 72 12.79 -1.78 -9.64
C GLN A 72 11.29 -1.48 -9.78
N ALA A 73 10.57 -2.24 -10.61
CA ALA A 73 9.12 -2.09 -10.76
C ALA A 73 8.38 -2.33 -9.43
N PHE A 74 8.81 -3.29 -8.62
CA PHE A 74 8.24 -3.51 -7.29
C PHE A 74 8.55 -2.37 -6.32
N MET A 75 9.76 -1.80 -6.35
CA MET A 75 10.09 -0.62 -5.53
C MET A 75 9.19 0.58 -5.88
N GLU A 76 8.98 0.83 -7.17
CA GLU A 76 8.10 1.90 -7.65
C GLU A 76 6.65 1.67 -7.24
N GLN A 77 6.16 0.43 -7.33
CA GLN A 77 4.82 0.06 -6.87
C GLN A 77 4.66 0.24 -5.36
N VAL A 78 5.63 -0.20 -4.54
CA VAL A 78 5.60 -0.01 -3.09
C VAL A 78 5.57 1.47 -2.74
N ARG A 79 6.39 2.29 -3.39
CA ARG A 79 6.40 3.75 -3.18
C ARG A 79 5.04 4.38 -3.50
N ALA A 80 4.44 4.03 -4.64
CA ALA A 80 3.11 4.52 -5.02
C ALA A 80 2.02 4.09 -4.01
N LEU A 81 2.09 2.86 -3.50
CA LEU A 81 1.16 2.38 -2.47
C LEU A 81 1.38 3.07 -1.11
N GLN A 82 2.63 3.39 -0.76
CA GLN A 82 2.95 4.16 0.46
C GLN A 82 2.40 5.58 0.37
N ASP A 83 2.56 6.26 -0.77
CA ASP A 83 1.98 7.58 -1.01
C ASP A 83 0.45 7.54 -0.88
N LYS A 84 -0.19 6.54 -1.50
CA LYS A 84 -1.64 6.30 -1.38
C LYS A 84 -2.06 6.02 0.07
N ALA A 85 -1.28 5.26 0.82
CA ALA A 85 -1.55 5.00 2.24
C ALA A 85 -1.49 6.29 3.06
N ALA A 86 -0.50 7.16 2.79
CA ALA A 86 -0.37 8.46 3.46
C ALA A 86 -1.55 9.38 3.16
N GLU A 87 -2.04 9.40 1.92
CA GLU A 87 -3.25 10.14 1.54
C GLU A 87 -4.49 9.65 2.29
N ILE A 88 -4.70 8.33 2.35
CA ILE A 88 -5.83 7.74 3.09
C ILE A 88 -5.72 8.09 4.59
N GLN A 89 -4.52 7.98 5.18
CA GLN A 89 -4.30 8.35 6.58
C GLN A 89 -4.60 9.82 6.85
N LYS A 90 -4.21 10.73 5.95
CA LYS A 90 -4.57 12.15 6.04
C LYS A 90 -6.09 12.34 6.00
N SER A 91 -6.77 11.67 5.07
CA SER A 91 -8.23 11.75 4.94
C SER A 91 -8.99 11.17 6.15
N ILE A 92 -8.42 10.15 6.81
CA ILE A 92 -8.93 9.61 8.08
C ILE A 92 -8.83 10.68 9.18
N LYS A 93 -7.66 11.33 9.33
CA LYS A 93 -7.46 12.39 10.33
C LYS A 93 -8.46 13.54 10.16
N GLU A 94 -8.68 13.97 8.92
CA GLU A 94 -9.68 14.99 8.60
C GLU A 94 -11.09 14.55 9.00
N THR A 95 -11.46 13.30 8.69
CA THR A 95 -12.78 12.75 9.03
C THR A 95 -12.98 12.65 10.55
N MET A 96 -11.95 12.21 11.29
CA MET A 96 -11.98 12.17 12.76
C MET A 96 -12.10 13.57 13.37
N CYS A 97 -11.42 14.58 12.80
CA CYS A 97 -11.54 15.97 13.23
C CYS A 97 -12.99 16.46 13.07
N SER A 98 -13.61 16.23 11.91
CA SER A 98 -15.03 16.59 11.68
C SER A 98 -15.98 15.87 12.65
N GLN A 99 -15.70 14.60 12.99
CA GLN A 99 -16.48 13.87 13.99
C GLN A 99 -16.32 14.45 15.39
N SER A 100 -15.13 14.93 15.75
CA SER A 100 -14.87 15.58 17.05
C SER A 100 -15.67 16.86 17.18
N ILE A 101 -15.62 17.74 16.17
CA ILE A 101 -16.34 19.03 16.18
C ILE A 101 -17.84 18.80 16.34
N LEU A 102 -18.43 17.86 15.59
CA LEU A 102 -19.85 17.57 15.69
C LEU A 102 -20.27 16.97 17.04
N ARG A 103 -19.35 16.32 17.77
CA ARG A 103 -19.61 15.83 19.13
C ARG A 103 -19.54 16.95 20.16
N ASP A 104 -18.62 17.90 19.99
CA ASP A 104 -18.47 19.05 20.87
C ASP A 104 -19.65 20.05 20.69
N ASP A 105 -20.09 20.29 19.45
CA ASP A 105 -21.24 21.15 19.14
C ASP A 105 -22.59 20.54 19.56
N GLY A 106 -22.67 19.20 19.65
CA GLY A 106 -23.88 18.48 20.08
C GLY A 106 -24.01 18.31 21.60
N ALA A 107 -23.02 18.75 22.39
CA ALA A 107 -22.96 18.61 23.85
C ALA A 107 -23.44 19.88 24.61
N VAL A 108 -24.13 20.81 23.93
CA VAL A 108 -24.74 22.03 24.50
C VAL A 108 -26.27 21.95 24.45
#